data_AF-A0A1Z5TR90-F1
#
_entry.id   AF-A0A1Z5TR90-F1
#
_cell.length_a   1.000
_cell.length_b   1.000
_cell.length_c   1.000
_cell.angle_alpha   90.00
_cell.angle_beta   90.00
_cell.angle_gamma   90.00
#
_symmetry.space_group_name_H-M   'P 1'
#
loop_
_entity.id
_entity.type
_entity.pdbx_description
1 polymer ?
#
loop_
_entity_poly.entity_id
_entity_poly.type
_entity_poly.pdbx_seq_one_letter_code
_entity_poly.pdbx_strand_id
1 'polypeptide(L)'
;MAEDHLCPPKQPPPLNIPHSNNTVKVSCIDSTTRLKLPMQPFLQPDYTGHPGLLGPAFSFLIEHPSRKPILFDLAVRKDWHVLPSAPKWKELGWTIKVDKGIATILKENDVDVDGGAIESIIWSHHHWDHVGDPSTFPPTTEIVVGPGFKGAHLPGYPTRKVATLMDSDFEGREGLKIGRFNALDFFGDGSFYLLDTPGHSIGHICGLARTSAKPDTFVFMGGDASHHGGEFRPTEYLPLPRALDPSPLKSRAPVCPGHLLQDVHPSKAADRPFYVLTENFAHNREVAN
;
A
#
# COMPACT_ATOMS: atom_id res chain seq x y z
N MET A 1 -26.13 0.26 -14.64
CA MET A 1 -24.77 -0.30 -14.85
C MET A 1 -24.17 0.16 -16.18
N ALA A 2 -24.70 -0.23 -17.35
CA ALA A 2 -24.18 0.24 -18.64
C ALA A 2 -24.56 1.70 -18.97
N GLU A 3 -25.71 2.18 -18.47
CA GLU A 3 -26.16 3.56 -18.69
C GLU A 3 -25.38 4.60 -17.87
N ASP A 4 -24.72 4.19 -16.79
CA ASP A 4 -24.06 5.11 -15.85
C ASP A 4 -22.60 5.38 -16.19
N HIS A 5 -22.00 4.60 -17.10
CA HIS A 5 -20.58 4.67 -17.47
C HIS A 5 -20.38 5.02 -18.95
N LEU A 6 -19.21 5.55 -19.29
CA LEU A 6 -18.86 5.92 -20.68
C LEU A 6 -18.61 4.70 -21.57
N CYS A 7 -18.21 3.57 -20.99
CA CYS A 7 -18.23 2.27 -21.64
C CYS A 7 -18.80 1.20 -20.69
N PRO A 8 -19.31 0.06 -21.21
CA PRO A 8 -19.86 -0.99 -20.37
C PRO A 8 -18.79 -1.61 -19.46
N PRO A 9 -19.02 -1.70 -18.13
CA PRO A 9 -18.10 -2.37 -17.22
C PRO A 9 -18.08 -3.88 -17.47
N LYS A 10 -16.89 -4.47 -17.42
CA LYS A 10 -16.71 -5.93 -17.38
C LYS A 10 -16.88 -6.46 -15.96
N GLN A 11 -17.20 -7.74 -15.84
CA GLN A 11 -17.24 -8.40 -14.53
C GLN A 11 -15.82 -8.59 -14.00
N PRO A 12 -15.50 -8.15 -12.77
CA PRO A 12 -14.19 -8.41 -12.18
C PRO A 12 -13.98 -9.91 -11.95
N PRO A 13 -12.74 -10.41 -12.11
CA PRO A 13 -12.43 -11.80 -11.82
C PRO A 13 -12.68 -12.10 -10.33
N PRO A 14 -13.05 -13.35 -9.99
CA PRO A 14 -13.25 -13.72 -8.59
C PRO A 14 -11.93 -13.64 -7.83
N LEU A 15 -11.95 -13.00 -6.65
CA LEU A 15 -10.78 -12.90 -5.79
C LEU A 15 -10.49 -14.20 -5.02
N ASN A 16 -11.44 -15.14 -4.95
CA ASN A 16 -11.32 -16.43 -4.27
C ASN A 16 -10.81 -16.32 -2.82
N ILE A 17 -11.21 -15.27 -2.10
CA ILE A 17 -10.85 -15.09 -0.70
C ILE A 17 -11.53 -16.21 0.11
N PRO A 18 -10.79 -17.00 0.91
CA PRO A 18 -11.39 -18.01 1.77
C PRO A 18 -12.45 -17.42 2.68
N HIS A 19 -13.56 -18.15 2.88
CA HIS A 19 -14.59 -17.74 3.82
C HIS A 19 -14.05 -17.78 5.26
N SER A 20 -14.34 -16.75 6.04
CA SER A 20 -14.07 -16.73 7.49
C SER A 20 -15.11 -15.87 8.21
N ASN A 21 -15.40 -16.24 9.46
CA ASN A 21 -16.21 -15.39 10.35
C ASN A 21 -15.33 -14.51 11.25
N ASN A 22 -14.00 -14.65 11.20
CA ASN A 22 -13.08 -13.86 11.99
C ASN A 22 -12.78 -12.52 11.33
N THR A 23 -12.68 -11.47 12.13
CA THR A 23 -12.50 -10.10 11.66
C THR A 23 -11.50 -9.38 12.56
N VAL A 24 -10.81 -8.41 11.98
CA VAL A 24 -9.96 -7.47 12.72
C VAL A 24 -10.56 -6.07 12.70
N LYS A 25 -10.24 -5.27 13.71
CA LYS A 25 -10.46 -3.83 13.67
C LYS A 25 -9.22 -3.18 13.07
N VAL A 26 -9.43 -2.26 12.12
CA VAL A 26 -8.36 -1.48 11.49
C VAL A 26 -8.57 -0.01 11.82
N SER A 27 -7.55 0.61 12.40
CA SER A 27 -7.53 2.05 12.68
C SER A 27 -6.43 2.70 11.83
N CYS A 28 -6.79 3.69 11.02
CA CYS A 28 -5.80 4.51 10.31
C CYS A 28 -5.23 5.55 11.26
N ILE A 29 -3.91 5.55 11.44
CA ILE A 29 -3.18 6.51 12.26
C ILE A 29 -2.79 7.69 11.36
N ASP A 30 -3.26 8.90 11.69
CA ASP A 30 -2.65 10.11 11.13
C ASP A 30 -1.24 10.23 11.69
N SER A 31 -0.26 9.80 10.90
CA SER A 31 1.16 9.79 11.28
C SER A 31 1.74 11.19 11.45
N THR A 32 0.97 12.25 11.18
CA THR A 32 1.41 13.64 11.04
C THR A 32 2.38 13.90 9.88
N THR A 33 2.70 12.87 9.09
CA THR A 33 3.50 13.01 7.88
C THR A 33 2.69 13.73 6.82
N ARG A 34 3.26 14.77 6.21
CA ARG A 34 2.75 15.44 5.02
C ARG A 34 3.90 15.64 4.04
N LEU A 35 3.75 15.08 2.85
CA LEU A 35 4.72 15.11 1.77
C LEU A 35 4.19 16.00 0.64
N LYS A 36 5.04 16.85 0.10
CA LYS A 36 4.83 17.52 -1.20
C LYS A 36 6.06 17.26 -2.05
N LEU A 37 5.90 16.40 -3.06
CA LEU A 37 6.96 15.95 -3.95
C LEU A 37 6.65 16.40 -5.39
N PRO A 38 7.63 16.77 -6.22
CA PRO A 38 7.41 16.93 -7.66
C PRO A 38 6.85 15.64 -8.25
N MET A 39 5.80 15.70 -9.08
CA MET A 39 5.14 14.48 -9.59
C MET A 39 5.92 13.81 -10.73
N GLN A 40 6.57 14.62 -11.57
CA GLN A 40 7.23 14.19 -12.81
C GLN A 40 8.24 13.04 -12.65
N PRO A 41 9.05 12.95 -11.56
CA PRO A 41 9.93 11.82 -11.35
C PRO A 41 9.22 10.48 -11.11
N PHE A 42 7.94 10.50 -10.71
CA PHE A 42 7.21 9.32 -10.23
C PHE A 42 6.18 8.83 -11.25
N LEU A 43 5.39 9.74 -11.81
CA LEU A 43 4.23 9.42 -12.65
C LEU A 43 4.30 10.14 -14.00
N GLN A 44 3.72 9.52 -15.01
CA GLN A 44 3.54 10.08 -16.35
C GLN A 44 2.16 9.73 -16.92
N PRO A 45 1.59 10.55 -17.83
CA PRO A 45 2.14 11.82 -18.34
C PRO A 45 1.98 12.99 -17.36
N ASP A 46 2.62 14.11 -17.67
CA ASP A 46 2.42 15.36 -16.94
C ASP A 46 1.09 16.02 -17.32
N TYR A 47 0.34 16.49 -16.31
CA TYR A 47 -0.89 17.26 -16.52
C TYR A 47 -0.70 18.70 -16.04
N THR A 48 -1.12 19.66 -16.88
CA THR A 48 -1.08 21.08 -16.54
C THR A 48 -1.88 21.36 -15.26
N GLY A 49 -1.27 22.07 -14.31
CA GLY A 49 -1.89 22.41 -13.02
C GLY A 49 -1.73 21.35 -11.93
N HIS A 50 -1.10 20.20 -12.23
CA HIS A 50 -0.86 19.12 -11.27
C HIS A 50 0.65 18.82 -11.10
N PRO A 51 1.49 19.78 -10.66
CA PRO A 51 2.95 19.60 -10.67
C PRO A 51 3.50 18.73 -9.53
N GLY A 52 2.68 18.33 -8.55
CA GLY A 52 3.17 17.66 -7.35
C GLY A 52 2.22 16.63 -6.79
N LEU A 53 2.80 15.61 -6.17
CA LEU A 53 2.12 14.66 -5.31
C LEU A 53 2.07 15.25 -3.90
N LEU A 54 0.86 15.44 -3.40
CA LEU A 54 0.58 15.89 -2.04
C LEU A 54 -0.13 14.76 -1.32
N GLY A 55 0.47 14.26 -0.24
CA GLY A 55 -0.11 13.14 0.47
C GLY A 55 0.44 12.95 1.87
N PRO A 56 -0.33 12.32 2.76
CA PRO A 56 0.21 11.75 3.98
C PRO A 56 0.94 10.43 3.67
N ALA A 57 1.81 10.02 4.59
CA ALA A 57 2.21 8.61 4.72
C ALA A 57 1.42 8.05 5.90
N PHE A 58 0.68 6.96 5.73
CA PHE A 58 -0.17 6.40 6.78
C PHE A 58 0.52 5.25 7.51
N SER A 59 0.04 4.97 8.72
CA SER A 59 0.29 3.73 9.45
C SER A 59 -1.06 3.18 9.90
N PHE A 60 -1.22 1.87 9.95
CA PHE A 60 -2.47 1.24 10.34
C PHE A 60 -2.26 0.37 11.58
N LEU A 61 -3.08 0.57 12.61
CA LEU A 61 -3.17 -0.32 13.76
C LEU A 61 -4.21 -1.39 13.47
N ILE A 62 -3.80 -2.66 13.53
CA ILE A 62 -4.66 -3.81 13.29
C ILE A 62 -4.84 -4.55 14.62
N GLU A 63 -6.07 -4.61 15.09
CA GLU A 63 -6.45 -5.20 16.38
C GLU A 63 -7.22 -6.49 16.14
N HIS A 64 -6.62 -7.61 16.54
CA HIS A 64 -7.24 -8.92 16.50
C HIS A 64 -7.85 -9.25 17.89
N PRO A 65 -9.06 -9.83 17.98
CA PRO A 65 -9.73 -10.06 19.27
C PRO A 65 -8.96 -10.94 20.28
N SER A 66 -8.07 -11.81 19.80
CA SER A 66 -7.30 -12.76 20.63
C SER A 66 -5.78 -12.65 20.51
N ARG A 67 -5.26 -11.62 19.81
CA ARG A 67 -3.82 -11.40 19.63
C ARG A 67 -3.45 -9.98 20.03
N LYS A 68 -2.17 -9.74 20.24
CA LYS A 68 -1.69 -8.37 20.47
C LYS A 68 -1.85 -7.57 19.17
N PRO A 69 -2.08 -6.25 19.26
CA PRO A 69 -2.13 -5.40 18.07
C PRO A 69 -0.84 -5.45 17.26
N ILE A 70 -0.98 -5.29 15.95
CA ILE A 70 0.13 -5.18 15.01
C ILE A 70 0.01 -3.88 14.22
N LEU A 71 1.13 -3.40 13.69
CA LEU A 71 1.19 -2.20 12.85
C LEU A 71 1.45 -2.60 11.40
N PHE A 72 0.82 -1.92 10.46
CA PHE A 72 1.17 -1.95 9.04
C PHE A 72 1.72 -0.58 8.64
N ASP A 73 3.02 -0.56 8.32
CA ASP A 73 3.88 0.61 8.15
C ASP A 73 4.00 1.52 9.39
N LEU A 74 5.02 2.37 9.38
CA LEU A 74 5.32 3.36 10.41
C LEU A 74 5.46 4.79 9.86
N ALA A 75 5.10 5.02 8.59
CA ALA A 75 5.27 6.30 7.92
C ALA A 75 6.74 6.80 7.95
N VAL A 76 6.95 8.12 7.97
CA VAL A 76 8.28 8.75 8.03
C VAL A 76 8.72 8.94 9.48
N ARG A 77 9.99 8.64 9.79
CA ARG A 77 10.58 8.97 11.10
C ARG A 77 10.62 10.48 11.36
N LYS A 78 10.35 10.88 12.62
CA LYS A 78 10.30 12.30 13.01
C LYS A 78 11.60 13.05 12.71
N ASP A 79 12.72 12.39 12.91
CA ASP A 79 14.08 12.90 12.71
C ASP A 79 14.63 12.56 11.31
N TRP A 80 13.78 12.45 10.28
CA TRP A 80 14.18 12.07 8.91
C TRP A 80 15.39 12.84 8.35
N HIS A 81 15.64 14.05 8.84
CA HIS A 81 16.80 14.88 8.47
C HIS A 81 18.16 14.19 8.75
N VAL A 82 18.20 13.21 9.65
CA VAL A 82 19.41 12.43 9.96
C VAL A 82 19.71 11.37 8.90
N LEU A 83 18.75 11.07 8.02
CA LEU A 83 18.95 10.07 6.97
C LEU A 83 19.95 10.57 5.93
N PRO A 84 20.88 9.72 5.44
CA PRO A 84 21.89 10.11 4.46
C PRO A 84 21.32 10.72 3.18
N SER A 85 20.09 10.37 2.82
CA SER A 85 19.40 10.87 1.62
C SER A 85 18.73 12.23 1.80
N ALA A 86 18.63 12.75 3.04
CA ALA A 86 17.95 14.01 3.33
C ALA A 86 18.48 15.24 2.57
N PRO A 87 19.80 15.41 2.36
CA PRO A 87 20.33 16.50 1.52
C PRO A 87 19.80 16.42 0.08
N LYS A 88 19.83 15.22 -0.51
CA LYS A 88 19.35 14.99 -1.89
C LYS A 88 17.86 15.29 -2.03
N TRP A 89 17.03 14.93 -1.05
CA TRP A 89 15.60 15.26 -1.10
C TRP A 89 15.34 16.77 -1.11
N LYS A 90 16.13 17.55 -0.38
CA LYS A 90 16.05 19.01 -0.41
C LYS A 90 16.44 19.58 -1.78
N GLU A 91 17.50 19.06 -2.40
CA GLU A 91 17.93 19.44 -3.75
C GLU A 91 16.86 19.13 -4.80
N LEU A 92 16.14 18.01 -4.63
CA LEU A 92 15.02 17.61 -5.47
C LEU A 92 13.72 18.42 -5.18
N GLY A 93 13.76 19.40 -4.27
CA GLY A 93 12.61 20.24 -3.95
C GLY A 93 11.50 19.54 -3.15
N TRP A 94 11.81 18.46 -2.44
CA TRP A 94 10.85 17.74 -1.63
C TRP A 94 10.54 18.51 -0.34
N THR A 95 9.26 18.65 -0.02
CA THR A 95 8.82 19.16 1.28
C THR A 95 8.32 17.98 2.11
N ILE A 96 8.98 17.74 3.25
CA ILE A 96 8.66 16.66 4.18
C ILE A 96 8.37 17.30 5.53
N LYS A 97 7.14 17.14 6.02
CA LYS A 97 6.74 17.56 7.36
C LYS A 97 6.33 16.34 8.15
N VAL A 98 6.86 16.19 9.36
CA VAL A 98 6.48 15.16 10.33
C VAL A 98 6.43 15.82 11.69
N ASP A 99 5.30 15.77 12.40
CA ASP A 99 5.16 16.40 13.72
C ASP A 99 5.49 15.42 14.86
N LYS A 100 5.14 14.13 14.73
CA LYS A 100 5.38 13.05 15.71
C LYS A 100 5.70 11.72 15.01
N GLY A 101 6.42 10.84 15.69
CA GLY A 101 6.57 9.44 15.26
C GLY A 101 5.42 8.56 15.75
N ILE A 102 5.23 7.39 15.13
CA ILE A 102 4.09 6.50 15.43
C ILE A 102 4.09 6.03 16.90
N ALA A 103 5.24 5.65 17.46
CA ALA A 103 5.31 5.26 18.88
C ALA A 103 4.84 6.38 19.82
N THR A 104 5.18 7.64 19.53
CA THR A 104 4.68 8.79 20.31
C THR A 104 3.16 8.92 20.19
N ILE A 105 2.63 8.82 18.97
CA ILE A 105 1.19 8.92 18.73
C ILE A 105 0.43 7.80 19.47
N LEU A 106 0.94 6.58 19.46
CA LEU A 106 0.37 5.44 20.17
C LEU A 106 0.36 5.67 21.70
N LYS A 107 1.48 6.12 22.28
CA LYS A 107 1.58 6.43 23.72
C LYS A 107 0.61 7.54 24.15
N GLU A 108 0.44 8.56 23.31
CA GLU A 108 -0.53 9.65 23.57
C GLU A 108 -1.99 9.20 23.48
N ASN A 109 -2.24 8.02 22.91
CA ASN A 109 -3.56 7.38 22.83
C ASN A 109 -3.61 6.11 23.69
N ASP A 110 -2.90 6.12 24.82
CA ASP A 110 -2.94 5.11 25.88
C ASP A 110 -2.51 3.69 25.45
N VAL A 111 -1.70 3.56 24.40
CA VAL A 111 -1.08 2.29 24.02
C VAL A 111 0.27 2.14 24.73
N ASP A 112 0.42 1.07 25.52
CA ASP A 112 1.67 0.75 26.23
C ASP A 112 2.75 0.17 25.30
N VAL A 113 3.29 1.03 24.44
CA VAL A 113 4.36 0.67 23.50
C VAL A 113 5.58 0.13 24.25
N ASP A 114 5.96 0.76 25.37
CA ASP A 114 7.16 0.39 26.14
C ASP A 114 6.99 -0.97 26.85
N GLY A 115 5.78 -1.30 27.30
CA GLY A 115 5.42 -2.61 27.83
C GLY A 115 5.22 -3.70 26.77
N GLY A 116 5.45 -3.40 25.49
CA GLY A 116 5.34 -4.37 24.40
C GLY A 116 3.89 -4.73 24.05
N ALA A 117 3.00 -3.73 24.06
CA ALA A 117 1.61 -3.90 23.59
C ALA A 117 1.53 -4.25 22.10
N ILE A 118 2.46 -3.77 21.28
CA ILE A 118 2.55 -4.09 19.85
C ILE A 118 3.37 -5.37 19.65
N GLU A 119 2.79 -6.36 18.98
CA GLU A 119 3.45 -7.66 18.70
C GLU A 119 4.38 -7.58 17.50
N SER A 120 3.92 -6.96 16.41
CA SER A 120 4.73 -6.84 15.19
C SER A 120 4.47 -5.54 14.43
N ILE A 121 5.49 -5.15 13.66
CA ILE A 121 5.46 -4.09 12.67
C ILE A 121 5.68 -4.74 11.31
N ILE A 122 4.67 -4.67 10.44
CA ILE A 122 4.75 -5.13 9.07
C ILE A 122 5.16 -3.96 8.20
N TRP A 123 6.26 -4.10 7.47
CA TRP A 123 6.62 -3.15 6.42
C TRP A 123 6.04 -3.61 5.10
N SER A 124 5.20 -2.77 4.48
CA SER A 124 4.79 -2.94 3.09
C SER A 124 6.02 -3.05 2.20
N HIS A 125 7.03 -2.21 2.45
CA HIS A 125 8.37 -2.31 1.89
C HIS A 125 9.37 -1.40 2.63
N HIS A 126 10.61 -1.37 2.15
CA HIS A 126 11.76 -0.78 2.85
C HIS A 126 12.00 0.72 2.59
N HIS A 127 11.11 1.42 1.88
CA HIS A 127 11.31 2.84 1.65
C HIS A 127 11.13 3.67 2.94
N TRP A 128 11.85 4.79 2.96
CA TRP A 128 12.05 5.67 4.11
C TRP A 128 10.75 6.25 4.70
N ASP A 129 9.69 6.32 3.90
CA ASP A 129 8.36 6.80 4.22
C ASP A 129 7.39 5.70 4.66
N HIS A 130 7.87 4.47 4.84
CA HIS A 130 7.12 3.33 5.36
C HIS A 130 7.74 2.74 6.62
N VAL A 131 9.07 2.79 6.75
CA VAL A 131 9.79 2.07 7.82
C VAL A 131 9.82 2.79 9.16
N GLY A 132 9.58 4.11 9.18
CA GLY A 132 9.61 4.93 10.40
C GLY A 132 10.89 4.77 11.23
N ASP A 133 10.71 4.72 12.55
CA ASP A 133 11.80 4.46 13.50
C ASP A 133 11.45 3.29 14.43
N PRO A 134 11.80 2.04 14.05
CA PRO A 134 11.51 0.86 14.87
C PRO A 134 12.27 0.86 16.20
N SER A 135 13.33 1.67 16.37
CA SER A 135 14.08 1.75 17.64
C SER A 135 13.27 2.36 18.79
N THR A 136 12.13 2.98 18.47
CA THR A 136 11.17 3.52 19.44
C THR A 136 10.23 2.45 20.03
N PHE A 137 10.35 1.20 19.60
CA PHE A 137 9.63 0.04 20.11
C PHE A 137 10.60 -0.91 20.85
N PRO A 138 10.12 -1.75 21.77
CA PRO A 138 10.95 -2.76 22.42
C PRO A 138 11.60 -3.72 21.41
N PRO A 139 12.82 -4.24 21.66
CA PRO A 139 13.49 -5.20 20.78
C PRO A 139 12.73 -6.52 20.56
N THR A 140 11.72 -6.80 21.39
CA THR A 140 10.81 -7.95 21.24
C THR A 140 9.72 -7.73 20.20
N THR A 141 9.56 -6.53 19.67
CA THR A 141 8.59 -6.22 18.61
C THR A 141 9.11 -6.80 17.30
N GLU A 142 8.38 -7.73 16.71
CA GLU A 142 8.82 -8.40 15.49
C GLU A 142 8.71 -7.45 14.28
N ILE A 143 9.69 -7.52 13.37
CA ILE A 143 9.61 -6.82 12.08
C ILE A 143 9.31 -7.86 11.01
N VAL A 144 8.18 -7.69 10.33
CA VAL A 144 7.70 -8.58 9.26
C VAL A 144 7.92 -7.89 7.92
N VAL A 145 8.53 -8.60 6.98
CA VAL A 145 8.86 -8.09 5.63
C VAL A 145 8.39 -9.07 4.54
N GLY A 146 8.18 -8.56 3.34
CA GLY A 146 7.72 -9.35 2.20
C GLY A 146 8.72 -10.35 1.61
N PRO A 147 8.26 -11.19 0.68
CA PRO A 147 9.08 -12.22 0.02
C PRO A 147 10.13 -11.59 -0.90
N GLY A 148 11.28 -12.26 -1.06
CA GLY A 148 12.49 -11.66 -1.65
C GLY A 148 13.69 -11.81 -0.73
N PHE A 149 13.44 -11.93 0.58
CA PHE A 149 14.37 -12.53 1.53
C PHE A 149 14.83 -13.90 1.02
N LYS A 150 13.91 -14.75 0.57
CA LYS A 150 14.24 -16.04 -0.05
C LYS A 150 15.13 -15.90 -1.29
N GLY A 151 14.89 -14.93 -2.17
CA GLY A 151 15.77 -14.71 -3.34
C GLY A 151 17.19 -14.25 -2.96
N ALA A 152 17.33 -13.48 -1.88
CA ALA A 152 18.63 -13.04 -1.36
C ALA A 152 19.32 -14.06 -0.44
N HIS A 153 18.55 -14.96 0.19
CA HIS A 153 19.01 -15.83 1.29
C HIS A 153 18.77 -17.33 1.06
N LEU A 154 18.14 -17.74 -0.04
CA LEU A 154 18.06 -19.13 -0.51
C LEU A 154 18.87 -19.31 -1.80
N PRO A 155 19.33 -20.53 -2.16
CA PRO A 155 19.13 -21.79 -1.44
C PRO A 155 19.62 -21.76 0.02
N GLY A 156 18.95 -22.53 0.88
CA GLY A 156 19.35 -22.75 2.27
C GLY A 156 20.40 -23.88 2.34
N TYR A 157 20.80 -24.29 3.53
CA TYR A 157 21.61 -25.49 3.75
C TYR A 157 20.74 -26.75 3.53
N PRO A 158 21.24 -27.81 2.88
CA PRO A 158 22.62 -28.02 2.45
C PRO A 158 22.97 -27.42 1.07
N THR A 159 22.02 -26.91 0.29
CA THR A 159 22.29 -26.43 -1.08
C THR A 159 23.24 -25.22 -1.13
N ARG A 160 23.17 -24.31 -0.15
CA ARG A 160 24.11 -23.21 0.11
C ARG A 160 24.83 -23.45 1.44
N LYS A 161 26.09 -23.87 1.38
CA LYS A 161 26.88 -24.32 2.55
C LYS A 161 27.10 -23.28 3.64
N VAL A 162 27.03 -21.99 3.30
CA VAL A 162 27.19 -20.85 4.22
C VAL A 162 25.85 -20.26 4.67
N ALA A 163 24.73 -20.86 4.26
CA ALA A 163 23.42 -20.41 4.68
C ALA A 163 23.18 -20.74 6.15
N THR A 164 22.47 -19.84 6.83
CA THR A 164 22.01 -19.98 8.21
C THR A 164 20.60 -20.59 8.32
N LEU A 165 19.97 -20.92 7.20
CA LEU A 165 18.60 -21.44 7.07
C LEU A 165 18.61 -22.75 6.27
N MET A 166 17.68 -23.69 6.51
CA MET A 166 17.65 -25.00 5.84
C MET A 166 16.74 -24.99 4.59
N ASP A 167 17.06 -25.77 3.55
CA ASP A 167 16.19 -25.98 2.38
C ASP A 167 14.84 -26.60 2.78
N SER A 168 14.87 -27.54 3.73
CA SER A 168 13.70 -28.24 4.29
C SER A 168 12.69 -27.30 4.95
N ASP A 169 13.11 -26.11 5.40
CA ASP A 169 12.21 -25.16 6.06
C ASP A 169 11.12 -24.65 5.09
N PHE A 170 11.38 -24.76 3.78
CA PHE A 170 10.58 -24.16 2.71
C PHE A 170 10.00 -25.18 1.71
N GLU A 171 10.31 -26.46 1.84
CA GLU A 171 9.83 -27.53 0.96
C GLU A 171 8.32 -27.82 1.17
N GLY A 172 7.57 -28.07 0.08
CA GLY A 172 6.16 -28.48 0.13
C GLY A 172 5.12 -27.39 0.45
N ARG A 173 5.53 -26.12 0.54
CA ARG A 173 4.62 -25.00 0.83
C ARG A 173 4.13 -24.34 -0.46
N GLU A 174 3.16 -24.94 -1.15
CA GLU A 174 2.39 -24.26 -2.19
C GLU A 174 1.45 -23.23 -1.52
N GLY A 175 1.58 -21.96 -1.90
CA GLY A 175 0.98 -20.84 -1.18
C GLY A 175 -0.49 -20.59 -1.52
N LEU A 176 -1.25 -20.12 -0.53
CA LEU A 176 -2.57 -19.51 -0.71
C LEU A 176 -2.48 -18.40 -1.77
N LYS A 177 -3.53 -18.23 -2.58
CA LYS A 177 -3.66 -17.09 -3.52
C LYS A 177 -4.96 -16.34 -3.28
N ILE A 178 -4.89 -15.01 -3.36
CA ILE A 178 -6.05 -14.12 -3.38
C ILE A 178 -5.95 -13.28 -4.67
N GLY A 179 -6.94 -13.44 -5.54
CA GLY A 179 -6.89 -12.95 -6.91
C GLY A 179 -5.65 -13.51 -7.62
N ARG A 180 -4.81 -12.61 -8.15
CA ARG A 180 -3.56 -12.99 -8.83
C ARG A 180 -2.35 -13.13 -7.87
N PHE A 181 -2.48 -12.68 -6.63
CA PHE A 181 -1.34 -12.53 -5.71
C PHE A 181 -1.15 -13.77 -4.84
N ASN A 182 0.10 -14.11 -4.55
CA ASN A 182 0.40 -15.06 -3.47
C ASN A 182 0.01 -14.40 -2.15
N ALA A 183 -0.56 -15.16 -1.24
CA ALA A 183 -1.09 -14.67 0.02
C ALA A 183 -0.59 -15.50 1.19
N LEU A 184 -0.39 -14.85 2.32
CA LEU A 184 -0.15 -15.45 3.62
C LEU A 184 -1.29 -15.04 4.54
N ASP A 185 -2.01 -16.00 5.10
CA ASP A 185 -2.93 -15.75 6.21
C ASP A 185 -2.11 -15.53 7.48
N PHE A 186 -2.00 -14.27 7.91
CA PHE A 186 -1.05 -13.86 8.95
C PHE A 186 -1.47 -14.39 10.33
N PHE A 187 -2.77 -14.39 10.62
CA PHE A 187 -3.31 -14.95 11.87
C PHE A 187 -3.70 -16.43 11.75
N GLY A 188 -3.81 -16.95 10.52
CA GLY A 188 -4.19 -18.33 10.24
C GLY A 188 -5.68 -18.61 10.35
N ASP A 189 -6.50 -17.56 10.43
CA ASP A 189 -7.93 -17.65 10.71
C ASP A 189 -8.80 -16.90 9.68
N GLY A 190 -8.18 -16.36 8.62
CA GLY A 190 -8.81 -15.66 7.51
C GLY A 190 -9.24 -14.21 7.77
N SER A 191 -8.78 -13.61 8.87
CA SER A 191 -9.10 -12.23 9.25
C SER A 191 -8.11 -11.19 8.68
N PHE A 192 -6.86 -11.58 8.40
CA PHE A 192 -5.85 -10.69 7.84
C PHE A 192 -4.83 -11.43 6.95
N TYR A 193 -4.67 -10.94 5.72
CA TYR A 193 -3.74 -11.52 4.74
C TYR A 193 -2.65 -10.53 4.35
N LEU A 194 -1.43 -11.05 4.16
CA LEU A 194 -0.35 -10.35 3.48
C LEU A 194 -0.27 -10.85 2.04
N LEU A 195 -0.33 -9.94 1.08
CA LEU A 195 -0.31 -10.24 -0.35
C LEU A 195 1.05 -9.87 -0.94
N ASP A 196 1.70 -10.81 -1.62
CA ASP A 196 2.91 -10.60 -2.40
C ASP A 196 2.57 -9.77 -3.65
N THR A 197 2.99 -8.51 -3.64
CA THR A 197 2.63 -7.50 -4.66
C THR A 197 3.90 -6.83 -5.21
N PRO A 198 4.77 -7.60 -5.89
CA PRO A 198 6.02 -7.08 -6.41
C PRO A 198 5.75 -6.03 -7.50
N GLY A 199 6.77 -5.24 -7.84
CA GLY A 199 6.69 -4.21 -8.88
C GLY A 199 7.40 -2.95 -8.42
N HIS A 200 6.77 -2.20 -7.51
CA HIS A 200 7.34 -0.97 -6.95
C HIS A 200 8.70 -1.22 -6.27
N SER A 201 8.77 -2.21 -5.38
CA SER A 201 10.02 -2.62 -4.74
C SER A 201 10.10 -4.13 -4.57
N ILE A 202 11.32 -4.65 -4.37
CA ILE A 202 11.52 -6.04 -3.99
C ILE A 202 10.88 -6.27 -2.62
N GLY A 203 10.03 -7.29 -2.53
CA GLY A 203 9.32 -7.63 -1.29
C GLY A 203 8.22 -6.66 -0.92
N HIS A 204 7.70 -5.90 -1.89
CA HIS A 204 6.51 -5.11 -1.68
C HIS A 204 5.29 -6.00 -1.38
N ILE A 205 4.62 -5.74 -0.25
CA ILE A 205 3.42 -6.45 0.18
C ILE A 205 2.28 -5.49 0.46
N CYS A 206 1.06 -5.95 0.21
CA CYS A 206 -0.17 -5.29 0.62
C CYS A 206 -0.83 -6.04 1.77
N GLY A 207 -1.51 -5.31 2.65
CA GLY A 207 -2.37 -5.90 3.68
C GLY A 207 -3.83 -5.98 3.22
N LEU A 208 -4.50 -7.09 3.47
CA LEU A 208 -5.94 -7.25 3.22
C LEU A 208 -6.62 -7.73 4.50
N ALA A 209 -7.33 -6.82 5.16
CA ALA A 209 -7.96 -7.04 6.46
C ALA A 209 -9.48 -7.19 6.33
N ARG A 210 -10.05 -8.28 6.84
CA ARG A 210 -11.50 -8.48 6.92
C ARG A 210 -12.06 -7.72 8.13
N THR A 211 -12.97 -6.78 7.88
CA THR A 211 -13.53 -5.90 8.91
C THR A 211 -14.98 -6.25 9.29
N SER A 212 -15.69 -6.98 8.44
CA SER A 212 -16.96 -7.63 8.78
C SER A 212 -17.13 -8.92 7.98
N ALA A 213 -17.91 -9.87 8.49
CA ALA A 213 -18.13 -11.18 7.87
C ALA A 213 -19.55 -11.36 7.30
N LYS A 214 -20.47 -10.40 7.57
CA LYS A 214 -21.90 -10.47 7.21
C LYS A 214 -22.46 -9.08 6.89
N PRO A 215 -22.32 -8.57 5.64
CA PRO A 215 -21.56 -9.15 4.54
C PRO A 215 -20.06 -9.06 4.77
N ASP A 216 -19.26 -9.73 3.95
CA ASP A 216 -17.82 -9.53 3.97
C ASP A 216 -17.45 -8.10 3.58
N THR A 217 -16.65 -7.43 4.40
CA THR A 217 -16.01 -6.15 4.05
C THR A 217 -14.53 -6.19 4.35
N PHE A 218 -13.74 -5.46 3.55
CA PHE A 218 -12.30 -5.45 3.69
C PHE A 218 -11.73 -4.04 3.65
N VAL A 219 -10.59 -3.86 4.33
CA VAL A 219 -9.68 -2.74 4.13
C VAL A 219 -8.45 -3.28 3.41
N PHE A 220 -8.13 -2.68 2.26
CA PHE A 220 -6.93 -2.98 1.49
C PHE A 220 -5.88 -1.89 1.75
N MET A 221 -4.80 -2.27 2.41
CA MET A 221 -3.64 -1.42 2.71
C MET A 221 -2.61 -1.64 1.61
N GLY A 222 -2.64 -0.78 0.61
CA GLY A 222 -1.90 -0.97 -0.64
C GLY A 222 -0.39 -0.67 -0.60
N GLY A 223 0.11 -0.08 0.49
CA GLY A 223 1.46 0.48 0.50
C GLY A 223 1.66 1.41 -0.71
N ASP A 224 2.72 1.14 -1.46
CA ASP A 224 3.08 1.84 -2.70
C ASP A 224 2.72 1.04 -3.96
N ALA A 225 1.74 0.13 -3.89
CA ALA A 225 1.14 -0.44 -5.09
C ALA A 225 0.45 0.62 -5.97
N SER A 226 0.14 1.79 -5.40
CA SER A 226 -0.31 2.98 -6.13
C SER A 226 -0.13 4.23 -5.27
N HIS A 227 0.45 5.28 -5.85
CA HIS A 227 0.72 6.56 -5.18
C HIS A 227 -0.38 7.61 -5.44
N HIS A 228 -1.13 7.45 -6.52
CA HIS A 228 -2.18 8.31 -6.98
C HIS A 228 -3.33 7.49 -7.56
N GLY A 229 -4.59 7.85 -7.22
CA GLY A 229 -5.77 7.09 -7.65
C GLY A 229 -5.90 6.90 -9.17
N GLY A 230 -5.29 7.79 -9.95
CA GLY A 230 -5.24 7.68 -11.40
C GLY A 230 -4.26 6.62 -11.95
N GLU A 231 -3.46 5.95 -11.12
CA GLU A 231 -2.61 4.80 -11.53
C GLU A 231 -3.38 3.49 -11.63
N PHE A 232 -4.54 3.38 -10.96
CA PHE A 232 -5.40 2.19 -11.06
C PHE A 232 -6.84 2.53 -11.41
N ARG A 233 -7.16 3.80 -11.70
CA ARG A 233 -8.49 4.19 -12.17
C ARG A 233 -8.41 5.14 -13.36
N PRO A 234 -9.35 5.02 -14.32
CA PRO A 234 -10.40 3.99 -14.40
C PRO A 234 -9.86 2.59 -14.75
N THR A 235 -10.72 1.56 -14.70
CA THR A 235 -10.41 0.20 -15.16
C THR A 235 -11.52 -0.35 -16.05
N GLU A 236 -11.29 -1.48 -16.71
CA GLU A 236 -12.32 -2.20 -17.47
C GLU A 236 -13.48 -2.68 -16.57
N TYR A 237 -13.26 -2.85 -15.26
CA TYR A 237 -14.27 -3.27 -14.28
C TYR A 237 -15.01 -2.09 -13.66
N LEU A 238 -14.37 -0.92 -13.60
CA LEU A 238 -14.94 0.33 -13.12
C LEU A 238 -14.51 1.49 -14.05
N PRO A 239 -15.19 1.64 -15.20
CA PRO A 239 -14.89 2.69 -16.15
C PRO A 239 -15.23 4.08 -15.60
N LEU A 240 -14.91 5.13 -16.36
CA LEU A 240 -15.36 6.48 -16.05
C LEU A 240 -16.89 6.53 -16.02
N PRO A 241 -17.49 7.07 -14.95
CA PRO A 241 -18.92 7.31 -14.92
C PRO A 241 -19.27 8.45 -15.89
N ARG A 242 -20.47 8.43 -16.47
CA ARG A 242 -20.97 9.54 -17.30
C ARG A 242 -21.03 10.80 -16.45
N ALA A 243 -21.76 10.75 -15.33
CA ALA A 243 -21.89 11.86 -14.40
C ALA A 243 -21.10 11.59 -13.11
N LEU A 244 -20.54 12.64 -12.51
CA LEU A 244 -19.97 12.60 -11.18
C LEU A 244 -20.98 13.20 -10.21
N ASP A 245 -21.34 12.46 -9.16
CA ASP A 245 -22.21 12.93 -8.08
C ASP A 245 -21.60 12.61 -6.71
N PRO A 246 -21.25 13.61 -5.88
CA PRO A 246 -21.27 15.04 -6.21
C PRO A 246 -20.20 15.41 -7.24
N SER A 247 -20.54 16.28 -8.19
CA SER A 247 -19.59 16.81 -9.16
C SER A 247 -18.54 17.67 -8.45
N PRO A 248 -17.22 17.43 -8.65
CA PRO A 248 -16.18 18.31 -8.13
C PRO A 248 -16.17 19.67 -8.85
N LEU A 249 -16.80 19.77 -10.03
CA LEU A 249 -16.97 21.03 -10.74
C LEU A 249 -18.14 21.81 -10.15
N LYS A 250 -17.88 23.05 -9.72
CA LYS A 250 -18.87 23.97 -9.15
C LYS A 250 -19.94 24.45 -10.14
N SER A 251 -19.69 24.31 -11.45
CA SER A 251 -20.58 24.76 -12.52
C SER A 251 -21.14 23.57 -13.29
N ARG A 252 -22.43 23.64 -13.63
CA ARG A 252 -23.07 22.70 -14.55
C ARG A 252 -22.58 23.02 -15.97
N ALA A 253 -21.57 22.29 -16.45
CA ALA A 253 -21.22 22.30 -17.86
C ALA A 253 -22.31 21.56 -18.68
N PRO A 254 -22.56 21.92 -19.95
CA PRO A 254 -23.48 21.18 -20.82
C PRO A 254 -22.94 19.79 -21.23
N VAL A 255 -21.69 19.49 -20.87
CA VAL A 255 -21.00 18.22 -21.12
C VAL A 255 -20.97 17.41 -19.83
N CYS A 256 -21.18 16.09 -19.90
CA CYS A 256 -21.04 15.28 -18.69
C CYS A 256 -19.60 15.37 -18.14
N PRO A 257 -19.41 15.45 -16.82
CA PRO A 257 -18.09 15.42 -16.20
C PRO A 257 -17.19 14.24 -16.65
N GLY A 258 -17.77 13.07 -16.89
CA GLY A 258 -17.04 11.91 -17.40
C GLY A 258 -16.38 12.13 -18.76
N HIS A 259 -17.08 12.76 -19.71
CA HIS A 259 -16.51 13.04 -21.04
C HIS A 259 -15.37 14.06 -20.95
N LEU A 260 -15.46 15.04 -20.04
CA LEU A 260 -14.35 15.97 -19.78
C LEU A 260 -13.10 15.24 -19.25
N LEU A 261 -13.29 14.26 -18.36
CA LEU A 261 -12.19 13.42 -17.87
C LEU A 261 -11.61 12.52 -18.98
N GLN A 262 -12.46 11.94 -19.81
CA GLN A 262 -12.02 11.16 -20.98
C GLN A 262 -11.24 12.04 -21.98
N ASP A 263 -11.68 13.28 -22.19
CA ASP A 263 -11.01 14.22 -23.08
C ASP A 263 -9.61 14.62 -22.59
N VAL A 264 -9.35 14.63 -21.29
CA VAL A 264 -7.97 14.88 -20.79
C VAL A 264 -7.14 13.60 -20.66
N HIS A 265 -7.77 12.42 -20.74
CA HIS A 265 -7.07 11.13 -20.68
C HIS A 265 -6.08 10.97 -21.86
N PRO A 266 -4.85 10.46 -21.66
CA PRO A 266 -3.79 10.44 -22.67
C PRO A 266 -4.17 9.64 -23.92
N SER A 267 -4.92 8.57 -23.75
CA SER A 267 -5.45 7.73 -24.82
C SER A 267 -6.93 7.94 -25.12
N LYS A 268 -7.56 8.98 -24.55
CA LYS A 268 -9.02 9.22 -24.65
C LYS A 268 -9.87 8.02 -24.25
N ALA A 269 -9.35 7.19 -23.35
CA ALA A 269 -9.98 5.96 -22.90
C ALA A 269 -10.80 6.20 -21.62
N ALA A 270 -11.81 5.38 -21.41
CA ALA A 270 -12.64 5.41 -20.22
C ALA A 270 -12.42 4.23 -19.27
N ASP A 271 -11.53 3.30 -19.61
CA ASP A 271 -11.41 1.97 -19.00
C ASP A 271 -9.99 1.59 -18.60
N ARG A 272 -9.07 2.56 -18.54
CA ARG A 272 -7.68 2.33 -18.14
C ARG A 272 -7.10 3.52 -17.38
N PRO A 273 -6.03 3.33 -16.59
CA PRO A 273 -5.45 4.38 -15.75
C PRO A 273 -4.99 5.65 -16.49
N PHE A 274 -5.10 6.79 -15.81
CA PHE A 274 -4.58 8.09 -16.24
C PHE A 274 -3.06 8.20 -16.14
N TYR A 275 -2.47 7.51 -15.17
CA TYR A 275 -1.04 7.54 -14.89
C TYR A 275 -0.44 6.15 -15.01
N VAL A 276 0.83 6.13 -15.38
CA VAL A 276 1.72 4.97 -15.23
C VAL A 276 3.00 5.44 -14.54
N LEU A 277 3.72 4.51 -13.94
CA LEU A 277 5.01 4.83 -13.32
C LEU A 277 6.05 5.22 -14.38
N THR A 278 6.98 6.10 -14.00
CA THR A 278 8.17 6.40 -14.81
C THR A 278 9.15 5.23 -14.80
N GLU A 279 10.10 5.22 -15.74
CA GLU A 279 11.03 4.10 -15.94
C GLU A 279 11.89 3.76 -14.70
N ASN A 280 12.31 4.78 -13.94
CA ASN A 280 13.28 4.63 -12.86
C ASN A 280 12.66 4.61 -11.46
N PHE A 281 11.34 4.69 -11.35
CA PHE A 281 10.70 4.80 -10.05
C PHE A 281 10.43 3.43 -9.40
N ALA A 282 10.00 2.45 -10.19
CA ALA A 282 9.73 1.09 -9.71
C ALA A 282 10.90 0.15 -9.98
N HIS A 283 11.10 -0.81 -9.08
CA HIS A 283 12.07 -1.90 -9.25
C HIS A 283 11.79 -2.73 -10.52
N ASN A 284 10.52 -3.03 -10.79
CA ASN A 284 10.06 -3.65 -12.03
C ASN A 284 8.78 -2.96 -12.50
N ARG A 285 8.94 -2.05 -13.47
CA ARG A 285 7.84 -1.25 -14.03
C ARG A 285 6.76 -2.07 -14.73
N GLU A 286 7.11 -3.17 -15.40
CA GLU A 286 6.12 -3.99 -16.11
C GLU A 286 5.20 -4.74 -15.15
N VAL A 287 5.72 -5.13 -13.98
CA VAL A 287 4.94 -5.78 -12.93
C VAL A 287 4.14 -4.77 -12.09
N ALA A 288 4.67 -3.55 -11.94
CA ALA A 288 4.05 -2.49 -11.15
C ALA A 288 2.83 -1.82 -11.83
N ASN A 289 2.81 -1.73 -13.16
CA ASN A 289 1.68 -1.19 -13.93
C ASN A 289 0.64 -2.28 -14.27
#